data_AF-A0A2N3BAJ2-F1
#
_entry.id   AF-A0A2N3BAJ2-F1
#
_cell.length_a   1.000
_cell.length_b   1.000
_cell.length_c   1.000
_cell.angle_alpha   90.00
_cell.angle_beta   90.00
_cell.angle_gamma   90.00
#
_symmetry.space_group_name_H-M   'P 1'
#
loop_
_entity.id
_entity.type
_entity.pdbx_description
1 polymer ?
#
loop_
_entity_poly.entity_id
_entity_poly.type
_entity_poly.pdbx_seq_one_letter_code
_entity_poly.pdbx_strand_id
1 'polypeptide(L)'
;METDDERVPDPADCEGWRRIIQENRLRSMPMEAVVTTLQTIGPRGDQRVVGPLMDRIADKITSILNFTVDRRKRNRGDIISKIQFALLEAVLQPNSKDGRGLRIAFRTRVQFRALDAIRTAKGRQEHETSYDQYDSLPKEPAPRILHWPEGEQLEYVEQLIRAIPDERKRMAFRLHMDGVPAKSKRAHSISKALGVSDKTAEKWIAEVQDQMKRTLGETS
;
A
#
# COMPACT_ATOMS: atom_id res chain seq x y z
N MET A 1 6.34 10.16 -41.45
CA MET A 1 5.54 10.97 -40.52
C MET A 1 5.42 10.13 -39.26
N GLU A 2 6.42 10.21 -38.38
CA GLU A 2 6.42 9.44 -37.13
C GLU A 2 5.46 10.11 -36.15
N THR A 3 4.43 9.37 -35.75
CA THR A 3 3.51 9.77 -34.68
C THR A 3 4.25 9.66 -33.35
N ASP A 4 4.80 10.78 -32.88
CA ASP A 4 5.46 10.95 -31.57
C ASP A 4 4.44 10.89 -30.39
N ASP A 5 3.31 10.22 -30.62
CA ASP A 5 2.04 10.52 -29.95
C ASP A 5 1.67 9.51 -28.84
N GLU A 6 2.65 8.77 -28.32
CA GLU A 6 2.39 7.78 -27.26
C GLU A 6 3.49 7.67 -26.20
N ARG A 7 4.53 8.51 -26.28
CA ARG A 7 5.64 8.43 -25.35
C ARG A 7 5.33 9.19 -24.07
N VAL A 8 5.37 8.48 -22.94
CA VAL A 8 5.34 9.09 -21.61
C VAL A 8 6.53 10.05 -21.51
N PRO A 9 6.33 11.35 -21.19
CA PRO A 9 7.44 12.29 -21.04
C PRO A 9 8.38 11.88 -19.91
N ASP A 10 9.61 12.38 -19.94
CA ASP A 10 10.52 12.21 -18.82
C ASP A 10 9.89 12.79 -17.54
N PRO A 11 10.02 12.14 -16.36
CA PRO A 11 9.44 12.65 -15.12
C PRO A 11 9.89 14.07 -14.72
N ALA A 12 11.04 14.53 -15.20
CA ALA A 12 11.53 15.90 -14.98
C ALA A 12 11.13 16.89 -16.09
N ASP A 13 10.53 16.43 -17.18
CA ASP A 13 10.10 17.27 -18.31
C ASP A 13 8.76 17.97 -18.03
N CYS A 14 8.81 19.05 -17.26
CA CYS A 14 7.63 19.85 -16.92
C CYS A 14 6.86 20.35 -18.17
N GLU A 15 7.53 20.68 -19.27
CA GLU A 15 6.88 21.16 -20.49
C GLU A 15 6.12 20.04 -21.20
N GLY A 16 6.74 18.86 -21.33
CA GLY A 16 6.09 17.67 -21.88
C GLY A 16 4.85 17.27 -21.08
N TRP A 17 4.94 17.28 -19.76
CA TRP A 17 3.77 17.01 -18.89
C TRP A 17 2.70 18.09 -18.99
N ARG A 18 3.08 19.37 -19.14
CA ARG A 18 2.11 20.45 -19.35
C ARG A 18 1.34 20.28 -20.65
N ARG A 19 2.02 19.87 -21.73
CA ARG A 19 1.38 19.57 -23.02
C ARG A 19 0.35 18.45 -22.91
N ILE A 20 0.72 17.33 -22.25
CA ILE A 20 -0.20 16.21 -21.99
C ILE A 20 -1.46 16.64 -21.22
N ILE A 21 -1.31 17.56 -20.26
CA ILE A 21 -2.42 18.11 -19.49
C ILE A 21 -3.32 18.99 -20.37
N GLN A 22 -2.74 19.89 -21.15
CA GLN A 22 -3.48 20.80 -22.04
C GLN A 22 -4.25 20.04 -23.12
N GLU A 23 -3.70 18.93 -23.62
CA GLU A 23 -4.35 18.05 -24.58
C GLU A 23 -5.37 17.09 -23.93
N ASN A 24 -5.61 17.19 -22.62
CA ASN A 24 -6.52 16.33 -21.86
C ASN A 24 -6.17 14.83 -21.93
N ARG A 25 -4.89 14.51 -22.17
CA ARG A 25 -4.36 13.15 -22.30
C ARG A 25 -3.86 12.57 -20.98
N LEU A 26 -3.89 13.34 -19.90
CA LEU A 26 -3.44 12.88 -18.58
C LEU A 26 -4.16 11.59 -18.12
N ARG A 27 -5.40 11.36 -18.56
CA ARG A 27 -6.16 10.15 -18.20
C ARG A 27 -5.59 8.86 -18.81
N SER A 28 -4.93 8.93 -19.96
CA SER A 28 -4.31 7.77 -20.63
C SER A 28 -2.90 7.48 -20.14
N MET A 29 -2.28 8.38 -19.37
CA MET A 29 -0.97 8.16 -18.78
C MET A 29 -1.02 7.06 -17.69
N PRO A 30 0.02 6.21 -17.60
CA PRO A 30 0.12 5.22 -16.54
C PRO A 30 0.28 5.91 -15.18
N MET A 31 -0.42 5.40 -14.16
CA MET A 31 -0.45 6.04 -12.84
C MET A 31 0.93 6.05 -12.17
N GLU A 32 1.75 5.03 -12.44
CA GLU A 32 3.13 4.90 -12.01
C GLU A 32 3.98 6.08 -12.49
N ALA A 33 3.81 6.49 -13.76
CA ALA A 33 4.50 7.65 -14.31
C ALA A 33 3.96 8.94 -13.69
N VAL A 34 2.64 9.10 -13.55
CA VAL A 34 2.02 10.27 -12.91
C VAL A 34 2.54 10.48 -11.48
N VAL A 35 2.64 9.42 -10.68
CA VAL A 35 3.21 9.47 -9.32
C VAL A 35 4.70 9.78 -9.36
N THR A 36 5.46 9.13 -10.27
CA THR A 36 6.90 9.35 -10.40
C THR A 36 7.21 10.81 -10.75
N THR A 37 6.48 11.39 -11.70
CA THR A 37 6.59 12.79 -12.10
C THR A 37 6.27 13.72 -10.94
N LEU A 38 5.14 13.51 -10.26
CA LEU A 38 4.79 14.34 -9.10
C LEU A 38 5.86 14.29 -8.00
N GLN A 39 6.42 13.11 -7.73
CA GLN A 39 7.51 12.94 -6.76
C GLN A 39 8.84 13.55 -7.21
N THR A 40 9.09 13.60 -8.52
CA THR A 40 10.32 14.17 -9.12
C THR A 40 10.26 15.70 -9.13
N ILE A 41 9.14 16.27 -9.57
CA ILE A 41 8.89 17.72 -9.57
C ILE A 41 8.74 18.25 -8.14
N GLY A 42 8.13 17.46 -7.26
CA GLY A 42 7.88 17.81 -5.87
C GLY A 42 6.72 18.79 -5.69
N PRO A 43 6.21 18.95 -4.45
CA PRO A 43 5.01 19.74 -4.17
C PRO A 43 5.17 21.25 -4.42
N ARG A 44 6.41 21.75 -4.46
CA ARG A 44 6.74 23.16 -4.71
C ARG A 44 7.06 23.46 -6.18
N GLY A 45 6.98 22.47 -7.07
CA GLY A 45 7.20 22.68 -8.50
C GLY A 45 6.04 23.41 -9.19
N ASP A 46 6.03 23.41 -10.52
CA ASP A 46 5.00 24.10 -11.31
C ASP A 46 3.60 23.59 -10.97
N GLN A 47 2.78 24.44 -10.35
CA GLN A 47 1.44 24.12 -9.90
C GLN A 47 0.48 23.80 -11.06
N ARG A 48 0.77 24.28 -12.28
CA ARG A 48 0.01 23.93 -13.48
C ARG A 48 0.17 22.46 -13.88
N VAL A 49 1.24 21.82 -13.40
CA VAL A 49 1.50 20.39 -13.57
C VAL A 49 1.15 19.64 -12.29
N VAL A 50 1.68 20.08 -11.14
CA VAL A 50 1.50 19.43 -9.83
C VAL A 50 0.02 19.25 -9.46
N GLY A 51 -0.81 20.28 -9.61
CA GLY A 51 -2.24 20.22 -9.28
C GLY A 51 -2.99 19.13 -10.07
N PRO A 52 -2.99 19.18 -11.41
CA PRO A 52 -3.63 18.16 -12.24
C PRO A 52 -3.12 16.73 -12.00
N LEU A 53 -1.81 16.54 -11.75
CA LEU A 53 -1.26 15.22 -11.41
C LEU A 53 -1.83 14.74 -10.07
N MET A 54 -1.89 15.60 -9.06
CA MET A 54 -2.44 15.28 -7.74
C MET A 54 -3.93 14.92 -7.82
N ASP A 55 -4.73 15.71 -8.54
CA ASP A 55 -6.16 15.45 -8.74
C ASP A 55 -6.38 14.09 -9.41
N ARG A 56 -5.60 13.80 -10.45
CA ARG A 56 -5.65 12.52 -11.16
C ARG A 56 -5.36 11.32 -10.24
N ILE A 57 -4.39 11.47 -9.34
CA ILE A 57 -4.02 10.46 -8.34
C ILE A 57 -5.15 10.29 -7.31
N ALA A 58 -5.65 11.39 -6.74
CA ALA A 58 -6.72 11.39 -5.75
C ALA A 58 -8.00 10.73 -6.30
N ASP A 59 -8.39 11.09 -7.52
CA ASP A 59 -9.53 10.48 -8.23
C ASP A 59 -9.35 8.98 -8.40
N LYS A 60 -8.15 8.54 -8.79
CA LYS A 60 -7.90 7.13 -9.05
C LYS A 60 -7.85 6.30 -7.77
N ILE A 61 -7.24 6.82 -6.70
CA ILE A 61 -7.28 6.21 -5.36
C ILE A 61 -8.73 6.05 -4.94
N THR A 62 -9.51 7.14 -4.98
CA THR A 62 -10.91 7.16 -4.58
C THR A 62 -11.74 6.14 -5.36
N SER A 63 -11.52 6.03 -6.68
CA SER A 63 -12.18 5.04 -7.53
C SER A 63 -11.87 3.61 -7.10
N ILE A 64 -10.59 3.28 -6.83
CA ILE A 64 -10.17 1.94 -6.38
C ILE A 64 -10.72 1.62 -4.99
N LEU A 65 -10.67 2.57 -4.07
CA LEU A 65 -11.19 2.41 -2.71
C LEU A 65 -12.71 2.20 -2.73
N ASN A 66 -13.44 2.94 -3.56
CA ASN A 66 -14.88 2.78 -3.70
C ASN A 66 -15.29 1.40 -4.19
N PHE A 67 -14.45 0.76 -5.01
CA PHE A 67 -14.66 -0.61 -5.48
C PHE A 67 -14.22 -1.67 -4.44
N THR A 68 -13.17 -1.38 -3.67
CA THR A 68 -12.56 -2.36 -2.75
C THR A 68 -13.24 -2.39 -1.39
N VAL A 69 -13.68 -1.24 -0.87
CA VAL A 69 -14.35 -1.14 0.43
C VAL A 69 -15.85 -1.39 0.25
N ASP A 70 -16.34 -2.45 0.88
CA ASP A 70 -17.75 -2.87 0.82
C ASP A 70 -18.69 -1.70 1.13
N ARG A 71 -19.64 -1.48 0.23
CA ARG A 71 -20.70 -0.45 0.32
C ARG A 71 -21.56 -0.58 1.56
N ARG A 72 -21.65 -1.78 2.15
CA ARG A 72 -22.49 -2.07 3.33
C ARG A 72 -21.80 -1.81 4.66
N LYS A 73 -20.50 -1.45 4.69
CA LYS A 73 -19.80 -1.14 5.94
C LYS A 73 -20.32 0.15 6.58
N ARG A 74 -20.66 0.08 7.87
CA ARG A 74 -20.84 1.26 8.73
C ARG A 74 -19.53 2.06 8.72
N ASN A 75 -19.61 3.38 8.57
CA ASN A 75 -18.47 4.31 8.48
C ASN A 75 -17.58 4.15 7.23
N ARG A 76 -18.12 3.63 6.12
CA ARG A 76 -17.39 3.51 4.85
C ARG A 76 -16.72 4.80 4.38
N GLY A 77 -17.41 5.94 4.52
CA GLY A 77 -16.87 7.26 4.14
C GLY A 77 -15.58 7.61 4.89
N ASP A 78 -15.58 7.39 6.21
CA ASP A 78 -14.44 7.68 7.08
C ASP A 78 -13.26 6.76 6.79
N ILE A 79 -13.53 5.48 6.54
CA ILE A 79 -12.50 4.49 6.17
C ILE A 79 -11.83 4.92 4.86
N ILE A 80 -12.63 5.24 3.83
CA ILE A 80 -12.11 5.67 2.53
C ILE A 80 -11.29 6.96 2.69
N SER A 81 -11.82 7.95 3.40
CA SER A 81 -11.15 9.25 3.57
C SER A 81 -9.81 9.12 4.31
N LYS A 82 -9.76 8.29 5.36
CA LYS A 82 -8.51 8.03 6.11
C LYS A 82 -7.46 7.35 5.23
N ILE A 83 -7.85 6.33 4.46
CA ILE A 83 -6.92 5.63 3.56
C ILE A 83 -6.45 6.57 2.43
N GLN A 84 -7.37 7.35 1.86
CA GLN A 84 -7.05 8.32 0.81
C GLN A 84 -6.04 9.36 1.31
N PHE A 85 -6.26 9.94 2.49
CA PHE A 85 -5.34 10.91 3.09
C PHE A 85 -3.94 10.32 3.28
N ALA A 86 -3.84 9.13 3.90
CA ALA A 86 -2.56 8.47 4.12
C ALA A 86 -1.82 8.14 2.82
N LEU A 87 -2.54 7.73 1.76
CA LEU A 87 -1.95 7.45 0.47
C LEU A 87 -1.49 8.73 -0.26
N LEU A 88 -2.24 9.82 -0.17
CA LEU A 88 -1.84 11.11 -0.76
C LEU A 88 -0.65 11.71 -0.03
N GLU A 89 -0.59 11.58 1.28
CA GLU A 89 0.59 11.96 2.06
C GLU A 89 1.81 11.13 1.65
N ALA A 90 1.65 9.81 1.50
CA ALA A 90 2.72 8.94 1.04
C ALA A 90 3.21 9.25 -0.38
N VAL A 91 2.32 9.73 -1.27
CA VAL A 91 2.73 10.21 -2.60
C VAL A 91 3.72 11.36 -2.48
N LEU A 92 3.52 12.27 -1.52
CA LEU A 92 4.43 13.40 -1.26
C LEU A 92 5.70 13.01 -0.48
N GLN A 93 5.81 11.74 -0.06
CA GLN A 93 6.96 11.20 0.65
C GLN A 93 7.60 10.07 -0.18
N PRO A 94 8.45 10.39 -1.18
CA PRO A 94 8.99 9.40 -2.13
C PRO A 94 9.77 8.25 -1.49
N ASN A 95 10.31 8.49 -0.29
CA ASN A 95 11.11 7.55 0.50
C ASN A 95 10.28 6.74 1.50
N SER A 96 8.98 6.99 1.62
CA SER A 96 8.08 6.11 2.35
C SER A 96 7.90 4.79 1.59
N LYS A 97 7.53 3.71 2.30
CA LYS A 97 7.25 2.41 1.67
C LYS A 97 6.11 2.52 0.65
N ASP A 98 5.05 3.21 1.01
CA ASP A 98 3.92 3.48 0.12
C ASP A 98 4.32 4.38 -1.05
N GLY A 99 5.10 5.44 -0.81
CA GLY A 99 5.59 6.34 -1.85
C GLY A 99 6.43 5.63 -2.91
N ARG A 100 7.32 4.70 -2.51
CA ARG A 100 8.02 3.82 -3.46
C ARG A 100 7.07 2.84 -4.15
N GLY A 101 6.20 2.19 -3.39
CA GLY A 101 5.27 1.19 -3.92
C GLY A 101 4.30 1.76 -4.95
N LEU A 102 3.87 3.01 -4.80
CA LEU A 102 2.96 3.69 -5.71
C LEU A 102 3.60 4.04 -7.06
N ARG A 103 4.93 4.17 -7.13
CA ARG A 103 5.68 4.33 -8.39
C ARG A 103 5.81 3.04 -9.19
N ILE A 104 5.72 1.89 -8.52
CA ILE A 104 5.99 0.58 -9.12
C ILE A 104 4.70 -0.16 -9.45
N ALA A 105 3.73 -0.15 -8.52
CA ALA A 105 2.50 -0.92 -8.63
C ALA A 105 1.35 -0.18 -7.94
N PHE A 106 0.87 0.89 -8.58
CA PHE A 106 -0.08 1.84 -8.00
C PHE A 106 -1.33 1.14 -7.47
N ARG A 107 -2.03 0.40 -8.34
CA ARG A 107 -3.30 -0.26 -8.00
C ARG A 107 -3.14 -1.27 -6.87
N THR A 108 -2.09 -2.10 -6.94
CA THR A 108 -1.80 -3.12 -5.92
C THR A 108 -1.57 -2.48 -4.57
N ARG A 109 -0.83 -1.36 -4.52
CA ARG A 109 -0.52 -0.67 -3.27
C ARG A 109 -1.76 -0.05 -2.61
N VAL A 110 -2.63 0.59 -3.41
CA VAL A 110 -3.92 1.13 -2.93
C VAL A 110 -4.81 0.02 -2.36
N GLN A 111 -4.92 -1.11 -3.06
CA GLN A 111 -5.71 -2.26 -2.60
C GLN A 111 -5.15 -2.87 -1.31
N PHE A 112 -3.82 -3.00 -1.22
CA PHE A 112 -3.17 -3.49 -0.01
C PHE A 112 -3.51 -2.63 1.21
N ARG A 113 -3.37 -1.30 1.09
CA ARG A 113 -3.72 -0.38 2.18
C ARG A 113 -5.20 -0.41 2.54
N ALA A 114 -6.08 -0.59 1.57
CA ALA A 114 -7.51 -0.78 1.85
C ALA A 114 -7.79 -2.03 2.67
N LEU A 115 -7.20 -3.17 2.29
CA LEU A 115 -7.37 -4.43 3.01
C LEU A 115 -6.75 -4.38 4.41
N ASP A 116 -5.59 -3.75 4.55
CA ASP A 116 -4.90 -3.53 5.82
C ASP A 116 -5.74 -2.72 6.81
N ALA A 117 -6.30 -1.59 6.35
CA ALA A 117 -7.20 -0.77 7.15
C ALA A 117 -8.50 -1.50 7.54
N ILE A 118 -9.07 -2.30 6.62
CA ILE A 118 -10.25 -3.12 6.92
C ILE A 118 -9.96 -4.17 7.99
N ARG A 119 -8.80 -4.84 7.93
CA ARG A 119 -8.38 -5.83 8.94
C ARG A 119 -8.16 -5.18 10.30
N THR A 120 -7.48 -4.03 10.33
CA THR A 120 -7.26 -3.26 11.57
C THR A 120 -8.58 -2.82 12.19
N ALA A 121 -9.53 -2.35 11.38
CA ALA A 121 -10.86 -1.96 11.86
C ALA A 121 -11.67 -3.17 12.39
N LYS A 122 -11.54 -4.34 11.75
CA LYS A 122 -12.21 -5.57 12.20
C LYS A 122 -11.68 -6.03 13.56
N GLY A 123 -10.35 -6.02 13.76
CA GLY A 123 -9.75 -6.35 15.06
C GLY A 123 -10.18 -5.40 16.18
N ARG A 124 -10.32 -4.09 15.89
CA ARG A 124 -10.87 -3.13 16.86
C ARG A 124 -12.34 -3.42 17.19
N GLN A 125 -13.16 -3.74 16.18
CA GLN A 125 -14.58 -4.03 16.38
C GLN A 125 -14.81 -5.30 17.22
N GLU A 126 -13.97 -6.34 17.06
CA GLU A 126 -14.03 -7.57 17.87
C GLU A 126 -13.68 -7.30 19.34
N HIS A 127 -12.72 -6.41 19.61
CA HIS A 127 -12.44 -5.94 20.98
C HIS A 127 -13.55 -5.03 21.53
N GLU A 128 -14.13 -4.15 20.71
CA GLU A 128 -15.17 -3.20 21.15
C GLU A 128 -16.48 -3.93 21.52
N THR A 129 -16.85 -5.01 20.81
CA THR A 129 -17.98 -5.88 21.20
C THR A 129 -17.76 -6.69 22.47
N SER A 130 -16.50 -6.84 22.92
CA SER A 130 -16.19 -7.46 24.22
C SER A 130 -16.34 -6.48 25.39
N TYR A 131 -16.38 -5.17 25.15
CA TYR A 131 -16.48 -4.13 26.18
C TYR A 131 -17.92 -3.77 26.57
N ASP A 132 -18.91 -4.08 25.73
CA ASP A 132 -20.34 -3.81 26.02
C ASP A 132 -20.88 -4.63 27.22
N GLN A 133 -20.13 -5.63 27.72
CA GLN A 133 -20.49 -6.38 28.93
C GLN A 133 -19.96 -5.76 30.24
N TYR A 134 -19.10 -4.74 30.18
CA TYR A 134 -18.42 -4.15 31.34
C TYR A 134 -18.97 -2.77 31.80
N ASP A 135 -20.14 -2.36 31.32
CA ASP A 135 -20.75 -1.06 31.67
C ASP A 135 -21.43 -1.04 33.06
N SER A 136 -21.03 -1.93 33.99
CA SER A 136 -21.59 -2.01 35.36
C SER A 136 -20.56 -1.85 36.48
N LEU A 137 -19.30 -1.51 36.16
CA LEU A 137 -18.29 -1.26 37.19
C LEU A 137 -17.98 0.25 37.33
N PRO A 138 -17.77 0.76 38.56
CA PRO A 138 -17.44 2.16 38.78
C PRO A 138 -16.15 2.54 38.05
N LYS A 139 -16.19 3.62 37.26
CA LYS A 139 -15.07 4.09 36.43
C LYS A 139 -13.89 4.53 37.30
N GLU A 140 -12.84 3.71 37.35
CA GLU A 140 -11.51 4.18 37.74
C GLU A 140 -10.96 5.16 36.69
N PRO A 141 -10.13 6.15 37.08
CA PRO A 141 -9.59 7.12 36.16
C PRO A 141 -8.74 6.44 35.08
N ALA A 142 -9.00 6.79 33.82
CA ALA A 142 -8.38 6.18 32.65
C ALA A 142 -6.85 6.15 32.77
N PRO A 143 -6.20 4.99 32.53
CA PRO A 143 -4.75 4.94 32.47
C PRO A 143 -4.28 5.79 31.27
N ARG A 144 -3.22 6.57 31.49
CA ARG A 144 -2.61 7.41 30.45
C ARG A 144 -2.26 6.54 29.26
N ILE A 145 -2.89 6.81 28.11
CA ILE A 145 -2.66 6.10 26.85
C ILE A 145 -1.17 6.23 26.48
N LEU A 146 -0.44 5.13 26.58
CA LEU A 146 0.94 5.02 26.13
C LEU A 146 0.93 5.03 24.59
N HIS A 147 1.44 6.11 24.01
CA HIS A 147 1.58 6.26 22.56
C HIS A 147 2.69 5.31 22.05
N TRP A 148 2.33 4.25 21.32
CA TRP A 148 3.31 3.34 20.71
C TRP A 148 3.76 3.89 19.35
N PRO A 149 5.05 4.19 19.13
CA PRO A 149 5.52 4.84 17.90
C PRO A 149 5.60 3.84 16.73
N GLU A 150 5.31 4.32 15.52
CA GLU A 150 5.28 3.57 14.24
C GLU A 150 6.56 2.78 13.87
N GLY A 151 7.68 2.98 14.59
CA GLY A 151 8.94 2.28 14.36
C GLY A 151 8.94 0.80 14.78
N GLU A 152 8.14 0.41 15.77
CA GLU A 152 8.25 -0.91 16.41
C GLU A 152 7.53 -2.05 15.66
N GLN A 153 6.58 -1.74 14.77
CA GLN A 153 5.89 -2.76 13.96
C GLN A 153 6.84 -3.43 12.95
N LEU A 154 7.83 -2.69 12.47
CA LEU A 154 8.84 -3.18 11.54
C LEU A 154 9.82 -4.15 12.21
N GLU A 155 10.21 -3.82 13.44
CA GLU A 155 11.13 -4.62 14.24
C GLU A 155 10.46 -5.90 14.76
N TYR A 156 9.17 -5.83 15.13
CA TYR A 156 8.36 -6.99 15.49
C TYR A 156 8.15 -7.96 14.31
N VAL A 157 7.87 -7.44 13.11
CA VAL A 157 7.76 -8.25 11.90
C VAL A 157 9.11 -8.84 11.50
N GLU A 158 10.23 -8.10 11.66
CA GLU A 158 11.56 -8.65 11.47
C GLU A 158 11.92 -9.76 12.47
N GLN A 159 11.53 -9.60 13.74
CA GLN A 159 11.72 -10.63 14.77
C GLN A 159 10.92 -11.90 14.44
N LEU A 160 9.65 -11.76 14.01
CA LEU A 160 8.82 -12.88 13.55
C LEU A 160 9.40 -13.57 12.30
N ILE A 161 9.95 -12.79 11.37
CA ILE A 161 10.59 -13.33 10.14
C ILE A 161 11.91 -14.05 10.49
N ARG A 162 12.67 -13.59 11.50
CA ARG A 162 13.90 -14.26 11.99
C ARG A 162 13.59 -15.60 12.69
N ALA A 163 12.42 -15.73 13.32
CA ALA A 163 11.97 -16.96 13.96
C ALA A 163 11.66 -18.10 12.98
N ILE A 164 11.56 -17.83 11.68
CA ILE A 164 11.37 -18.85 10.63
C ILE A 164 12.71 -19.55 10.39
N PRO A 165 12.83 -20.87 10.60
CA PRO A 165 14.11 -21.57 10.49
C PRO A 165 14.63 -21.68 9.05
N ASP A 166 13.74 -21.67 8.06
CA ASP A 166 14.10 -21.83 6.65
C ASP A 166 14.42 -20.49 5.98
N GLU A 167 15.71 -20.26 5.73
CA GLU A 167 16.25 -19.02 5.14
C GLU A 167 15.67 -18.73 3.75
N ARG A 168 15.39 -19.77 2.96
CA ARG A 168 14.86 -19.60 1.60
C ARG A 168 13.40 -19.18 1.62
N LYS A 169 12.61 -19.71 2.56
CA LYS A 169 11.23 -19.27 2.78
C LYS A 169 11.17 -17.85 3.33
N ARG A 170 12.10 -17.51 4.23
CA ARG A 170 12.27 -16.15 4.75
C ARG A 170 12.54 -15.15 3.62
N MET A 171 13.46 -15.49 2.71
CA MET A 171 13.80 -14.65 1.56
C MET A 171 12.65 -14.55 0.57
N ALA A 172 11.93 -15.64 0.29
CA ALA A 172 10.73 -15.64 -0.55
C ALA A 172 9.66 -14.69 0.00
N PHE A 173 9.45 -14.73 1.31
CA PHE A 173 8.48 -13.88 1.98
C PHE A 173 8.95 -12.41 2.03
N ARG A 174 10.24 -12.13 2.22
CA ARG A 174 10.80 -10.77 2.10
C ARG A 174 10.59 -10.19 0.71
N LEU A 175 10.92 -10.95 -0.34
CA LEU A 175 10.70 -10.52 -1.72
C LEU A 175 9.20 -10.29 -2.01
N HIS A 176 8.33 -11.10 -1.41
CA HIS A 176 6.88 -10.88 -1.47
C HIS A 176 6.45 -9.59 -0.78
N MET A 177 7.01 -9.29 0.40
CA MET A 177 6.80 -8.04 1.13
C MET A 177 7.32 -6.81 0.38
N ASP A 178 8.40 -6.98 -0.39
CA ASP A 178 8.97 -5.97 -1.28
C ASP A 178 8.19 -5.81 -2.61
N GLY A 179 7.08 -6.56 -2.76
CA GLY A 179 6.16 -6.44 -3.90
C GLY A 179 6.59 -7.22 -5.14
N VAL A 180 7.59 -8.11 -5.04
CA VAL A 180 7.97 -8.99 -6.13
C VAL A 180 6.88 -10.05 -6.33
N PRO A 181 6.35 -10.23 -7.55
CA PRO A 181 5.31 -11.22 -7.79
C PRO A 181 5.87 -12.65 -7.69
N ALA A 182 5.10 -13.55 -7.08
CA ALA A 182 5.49 -14.96 -6.94
C ALA A 182 5.71 -15.65 -8.30
N LYS A 183 4.87 -15.29 -9.28
CA LYS A 183 4.96 -15.72 -10.69
C LYS A 183 4.92 -14.52 -11.61
N SER A 184 5.76 -14.51 -12.63
CA SER A 184 5.69 -13.50 -13.70
C SER A 184 6.22 -14.08 -15.01
N LYS A 185 5.49 -13.88 -16.10
CA LYS A 185 5.91 -14.27 -17.46
C LYS A 185 6.82 -13.24 -18.14
N ARG A 186 6.92 -12.03 -17.60
CA ARG A 186 7.59 -10.88 -18.26
C ARG A 186 8.51 -10.06 -17.34
N ALA A 187 8.51 -10.29 -16.03
CA ALA A 187 9.30 -9.53 -15.05
C ALA A 187 10.02 -10.48 -14.06
N HIS A 188 10.96 -9.93 -13.28
CA HIS A 188 11.60 -10.65 -12.18
C HIS A 188 10.54 -11.15 -11.19
N SER A 189 10.50 -12.47 -11.01
CA SER A 189 9.61 -13.16 -10.07
C SER A 189 10.41 -13.76 -8.92
N ILE A 190 9.72 -14.02 -7.81
CA ILE A 190 10.33 -14.68 -6.63
C ILE A 190 10.87 -16.07 -7.02
N SER A 191 10.14 -16.80 -7.87
CA SER A 191 10.57 -18.08 -8.43
C SER A 191 11.88 -17.98 -9.19
N LYS A 192 12.05 -16.95 -10.02
CA LYS A 192 13.27 -16.71 -10.79
C LYS A 192 14.42 -16.20 -9.91
N ALA A 193 14.13 -15.39 -8.90
CA ALA A 193 15.13 -14.87 -7.96
C ALA A 193 15.69 -15.95 -7.01
N LEU A 194 14.88 -16.95 -6.67
CA LEU A 194 15.26 -18.04 -5.76
C LEU A 194 15.59 -19.36 -6.48
N GLY A 195 15.46 -19.40 -7.81
CA GLY A 195 15.74 -20.60 -8.60
C GLY A 195 14.78 -21.76 -8.31
N VAL A 196 13.52 -21.47 -7.97
CA VAL A 196 12.50 -22.46 -7.60
C VAL A 196 11.29 -22.38 -8.52
N SER A 197 10.44 -23.42 -8.53
CA SER A 197 9.21 -23.38 -9.31
C SER A 197 8.23 -22.33 -8.78
N ASP A 198 7.40 -21.77 -9.66
CA ASP A 198 6.34 -20.82 -9.28
C ASP A 198 5.43 -21.38 -8.16
N LYS A 199 5.08 -22.67 -8.26
CA LYS A 199 4.30 -23.37 -7.23
C LYS A 199 5.04 -23.46 -5.89
N THR A 200 6.35 -23.65 -5.93
CA THR A 200 7.19 -23.71 -4.72
C THR A 200 7.27 -22.35 -4.04
N ALA A 201 7.45 -21.27 -4.81
CA ALA A 201 7.49 -19.91 -4.28
C ALA A 201 6.13 -19.50 -3.66
N GLU A 202 5.01 -19.79 -4.33
CA GLU A 202 3.66 -19.55 -3.78
C GLU A 202 3.43 -20.38 -2.50
N LYS A 203 3.83 -21.67 -2.51
CA LYS A 203 3.71 -22.55 -1.33
C LYS A 203 4.52 -22.03 -0.14
N TRP A 204 5.74 -21.57 -0.37
CA TRP A 204 6.58 -21.02 0.70
C TRP A 204 6.01 -19.75 1.31
N ILE A 205 5.44 -18.86 0.49
CA ILE A 205 4.75 -17.66 0.99
C ILE A 205 3.55 -18.06 1.84
N ALA A 206 2.74 -19.01 1.38
CA ALA A 206 1.57 -19.50 2.11
C ALA A 206 1.96 -20.20 3.43
N GLU A 207 2.98 -21.06 3.42
CA GLU A 207 3.50 -21.74 4.62
C GLU A 207 4.00 -20.73 5.66
N VAL A 208 4.70 -19.68 5.24
CA VAL A 208 5.15 -18.62 6.15
C VAL A 208 3.97 -17.82 6.71
N GLN A 209 2.98 -17.48 5.88
CA GLN A 209 1.76 -16.81 6.35
C GLN A 209 0.99 -17.65 7.37
N ASP A 210 0.89 -18.96 7.15
CA ASP A 210 0.20 -19.86 8.06
C ASP A 210 0.99 -20.09 9.35
N GLN A 211 2.32 -20.14 9.27
CA GLN A 211 3.18 -20.18 10.46
C GLN A 211 3.02 -18.90 11.30
N MET A 212 3.03 -17.72 10.67
CA MET A 212 2.79 -16.45 11.37
C MET A 212 1.39 -16.39 12.00
N LYS A 213 0.35 -16.91 11.33
CA LYS A 213 -1.00 -17.01 11.91
C LYS A 213 -1.05 -17.93 13.14
N ARG A 214 -0.30 -19.03 13.15
CA ARG A 214 -0.22 -19.92 14.32
C ARG A 214 0.47 -19.25 15.49
N THR A 215 1.62 -18.59 15.25
CA THR A 215 2.34 -17.87 16.30
C THR A 215 1.54 -16.69 16.86
N LEU A 216 0.77 -15.99 16.02
CA LEU A 216 -0.12 -14.89 16.45
C LEU A 216 -1.43 -15.40 17.07
N GLY A 217 -1.88 -16.62 16.75
CA GLY A 217 -3.09 -17.25 17.28
C GLY A 217 -2.86 -18.09 18.54
N GLU A 218 -1.61 -18.35 18.92
CA GLU A 218 -1.24 -18.99 20.20
C GLU A 218 -1.05 -17.98 21.33
N THR A 219 -1.26 -16.68 21.09
CA THR A 219 -1.18 -15.62 22.12
C THR A 219 -2.55 -15.20 22.67
N SER A 220 -3.39 -16.21 22.96
CA SER A 220 -4.68 -16.17 23.69
C SER A 220 -5.96 -16.24 22.86
#